data_AF-A0A2P6JM33-F1
#
_entry.id   AF-A0A2P6JM33-F1
#
_cell.length_a   1.000
_cell.length_b   1.000
_cell.length_c   1.000
_cell.angle_alpha   90.00
_cell.angle_beta   90.00
_cell.angle_gamma   90.00
#
_symmetry.space_group_name_H-M   'P 1'
#
loop_
_entity.id
_entity.type
_entity.pdbx_description
1 polymer ?
#
loop_
_entity_poly.entity_id
_entity_poly.type
_entity_poly.pdbx_seq_one_letter_code
_entity_poly.pdbx_strand_id
1 'polypeptide(L)'
;MIADDRLNYSFCLRNECLNNVADYYSAPIAIFGFFVDVLVLVATVGGILVALMSYLGSKDTSNFTNHISHLSLFQEFFVGEVNKRDRLSISSFDVYRVYFMVFPGSKDGDFVPGEDYSYFLTEVNNAINESNRKFTSGSIPPFSYQQHQTAMIDCFRMIGLSLQHVPKLDFFEIENQVLDLLETINKSFIGGHESLKVNERLYR
;
A
#
# COMPACT_ATOMS: atom_id res chain seq x y z
N MET A 1 49.73 -12.29 -60.03
CA MET A 1 50.95 -13.06 -59.71
C MET A 1 51.35 -12.58 -58.32
N ILE A 2 51.24 -13.37 -57.26
CA ILE A 2 51.89 -14.67 -57.09
C ILE A 2 50.83 -15.71 -56.73
N ALA A 3 50.72 -16.74 -57.56
CA ALA A 3 50.13 -18.01 -57.17
C ALA A 3 51.14 -18.69 -56.26
N ASP A 4 50.75 -19.01 -55.03
CA ASP A 4 51.59 -19.80 -54.15
C ASP A 4 51.18 -21.28 -54.26
N ASP A 5 52.18 -22.08 -54.54
CA ASP A 5 52.12 -23.49 -54.90
C ASP A 5 51.83 -24.35 -53.65
N ARG A 6 50.85 -25.26 -53.78
CA ARG A 6 50.69 -26.45 -52.91
C ARG A 6 50.48 -26.21 -51.40
N LEU A 7 49.32 -25.69 -51.01
CA LEU A 7 48.74 -25.97 -49.68
C LEU A 7 48.19 -27.41 -49.63
N ASN A 8 49.08 -28.40 -49.63
CA ASN A 8 48.73 -29.79 -49.33
C ASN A 8 49.08 -30.09 -47.86
N TYR A 9 48.46 -29.35 -46.94
CA TYR A 9 48.50 -29.72 -45.53
C TYR A 9 47.59 -30.92 -45.33
N SER A 10 48.17 -32.08 -45.06
CA SER A 10 47.39 -33.15 -44.44
C SER A 10 46.84 -32.61 -43.12
N PHE A 11 45.56 -32.87 -42.85
CA PHE A 11 44.92 -32.50 -41.60
C PHE A 11 45.76 -33.04 -40.43
N CYS A 12 46.42 -32.13 -39.70
CA CYS A 12 47.40 -32.47 -38.69
C CYS A 12 46.93 -31.94 -37.32
N LEU A 13 46.57 -32.87 -36.44
CA LEU A 13 46.19 -32.58 -35.04
C LEU A 13 47.33 -32.88 -34.04
N ARG A 14 48.58 -33.03 -34.51
CA ARG A 14 49.73 -33.19 -33.60
C ARG A 14 50.10 -31.84 -32.99
N ASN A 15 50.58 -31.85 -31.75
CA ASN A 15 50.92 -30.63 -30.99
C ASN A 15 51.82 -29.66 -31.76
N GLU A 16 52.79 -30.17 -32.53
CA GLU A 16 53.70 -29.33 -33.32
C GLU A 16 52.98 -28.53 -34.40
N CYS A 17 51.98 -29.12 -35.07
CA CYS A 17 51.15 -28.44 -36.07
C CYS A 17 50.21 -27.44 -35.41
N LEU A 18 49.60 -27.81 -34.28
CA LEU A 18 48.69 -26.92 -33.55
C LEU A 18 49.40 -25.69 -32.99
N ASN A 19 50.61 -25.87 -32.46
CA ASN A 19 51.42 -24.75 -31.96
C ASN A 19 51.87 -23.82 -33.09
N ASN A 20 52.33 -24.36 -34.23
CA ASN A 20 52.71 -23.52 -35.38
C ASN A 20 51.53 -22.70 -35.94
N VAL A 21 50.34 -23.30 -36.00
CA VAL A 21 49.13 -22.59 -36.43
C VAL A 21 48.71 -21.56 -35.38
N ALA A 22 48.74 -21.91 -34.10
CA ALA A 22 48.43 -20.99 -33.01
C ALA A 22 49.40 -19.80 -32.96
N ASP A 23 50.69 -20.01 -33.22
CA ASP A 23 51.71 -18.96 -33.26
C ASP A 23 51.51 -18.06 -34.48
N TYR A 24 51.24 -18.64 -35.66
CA TYR A 24 50.99 -17.88 -36.90
C TYR A 24 49.71 -17.03 -36.84
N TYR A 25 48.65 -17.53 -36.20
CA TYR A 25 47.38 -16.83 -36.03
C TYR A 25 47.20 -16.19 -34.64
N SER A 26 48.25 -16.10 -33.85
CA SER A 26 48.21 -15.59 -32.47
C SER A 26 47.59 -14.20 -32.35
N ALA A 27 47.95 -13.28 -33.25
CA ALA A 27 47.40 -11.92 -33.28
C ALA A 27 45.90 -11.87 -33.65
N PRO A 28 45.43 -12.51 -34.76
CA PRO A 28 44.00 -12.64 -35.04
C PRO A 28 43.20 -13.30 -33.90
N ILE A 29 43.74 -14.35 -33.27
CA ILE A 29 43.10 -15.03 -32.13
C ILE A 29 42.99 -14.10 -30.93
N ALA A 30 44.03 -13.33 -30.62
CA ALA A 30 44.02 -12.37 -29.51
C ALA A 30 43.02 -11.22 -29.74
N ILE A 31 42.95 -10.68 -30.96
CA ILE A 31 41.98 -9.65 -31.32
C ILE A 31 40.55 -10.19 -31.19
N PHE A 32 40.30 -11.40 -31.69
CA PHE A 32 39.00 -12.06 -31.56
C PHE A 32 38.62 -12.27 -30.08
N GLY A 33 39.55 -12.74 -29.25
CA GLY A 33 39.36 -12.87 -27.81
C GLY A 33 38.94 -11.56 -27.14
N PHE A 34 39.61 -10.45 -27.47
CA PHE A 34 39.23 -9.12 -26.97
C PHE A 34 37.78 -8.73 -27.34
N PHE A 35 37.37 -8.96 -28.60
CA PHE A 35 35.99 -8.67 -29.00
C PHE A 35 34.96 -9.54 -28.28
N VAL A 36 35.28 -10.82 -28.05
CA VAL A 36 34.43 -11.72 -27.26
C VAL A 36 34.31 -11.21 -25.83
N ASP A 37 35.41 -10.81 -25.19
CA ASP A 37 35.40 -10.27 -23.83
C ASP A 37 34.58 -8.98 -23.72
N VAL A 38 34.72 -8.07 -24.69
CA VAL A 38 33.90 -6.84 -24.77
C VAL A 38 32.42 -7.19 -24.94
N LEU A 39 32.08 -8.16 -25.79
CA LEU A 39 30.71 -8.58 -26.01
C LEU A 39 30.10 -9.19 -24.75
N VAL A 40 30.85 -10.05 -24.03
CA VAL A 40 30.43 -10.62 -22.75
C VAL A 40 30.18 -9.51 -21.72
N LEU A 41 31.04 -8.51 -21.65
CA LEU A 41 30.86 -7.36 -20.75
C LEU A 41 29.58 -6.58 -21.08
N VAL A 42 29.36 -6.25 -22.36
CA VAL A 42 28.15 -5.55 -22.83
C VAL A 42 26.90 -6.37 -22.56
N ALA A 43 26.92 -7.67 -22.86
CA ALA A 43 25.80 -8.57 -22.62
C ALA A 43 25.47 -8.69 -21.14
N THR A 44 26.48 -8.74 -20.27
CA THR A 44 26.30 -8.82 -18.81
C THR A 44 25.68 -7.53 -18.27
N VAL A 45 26.24 -6.37 -18.62
CA VAL A 45 25.71 -5.07 -18.18
C VAL A 45 24.30 -4.85 -18.73
N GLY A 46 24.09 -5.14 -20.02
CA GLY A 46 22.78 -5.03 -20.66
C GLY A 46 21.75 -5.95 -20.01
N GLY A 47 22.12 -7.19 -19.71
CA GLY A 47 21.26 -8.16 -19.03
C GLY A 47 20.83 -7.68 -17.64
N ILE A 48 21.76 -7.13 -16.85
CA ILE A 48 21.45 -6.54 -15.53
C ILE A 48 20.48 -5.37 -15.65
N LEU A 49 20.69 -4.48 -16.63
CA LEU A 49 19.79 -3.34 -16.86
C LEU A 49 18.38 -3.78 -17.26
N VAL A 50 18.26 -4.73 -18.18
CA VAL A 50 16.95 -5.28 -18.59
C VAL A 50 16.26 -5.96 -17.41
N ALA A 51 16.99 -6.72 -16.60
CA ALA A 51 16.44 -7.36 -15.40
C ALA A 51 15.92 -6.32 -14.40
N LEU A 52 16.67 -5.23 -14.16
CA LEU A 52 16.24 -4.14 -13.28
C LEU A 52 14.98 -3.45 -13.80
N MET A 53 14.94 -3.08 -15.08
CA MET A 53 13.76 -2.43 -15.68
C MET A 53 12.53 -3.34 -15.64
N SER A 54 12.72 -4.64 -15.89
CA SER A 54 11.64 -5.63 -15.78
C SER A 54 11.13 -5.76 -14.34
N TYR A 55 12.04 -5.76 -13.37
CA TYR A 55 11.68 -5.78 -11.95
C TYR A 55 10.88 -4.53 -11.55
N LEU A 56 11.34 -3.34 -11.93
CA LEU A 56 10.65 -2.08 -11.61
C LEU A 56 9.25 -2.05 -12.25
N GLY A 57 9.13 -2.38 -13.52
CA GLY A 57 7.82 -2.43 -14.19
C GLY A 57 6.87 -3.48 -13.59
N SER A 58 7.41 -4.64 -13.20
CA SER A 58 6.63 -5.68 -12.51
C SER A 58 6.17 -5.22 -11.13
N LYS A 59 7.04 -4.55 -10.37
CA LYS A 59 6.71 -3.96 -9.07
C LYS A 59 5.61 -2.92 -9.18
N ASP A 60 5.71 -1.98 -10.12
CA ASP A 60 4.71 -0.93 -10.31
C ASP A 60 3.35 -1.51 -10.71
N THR A 61 3.35 -2.50 -11.61
CA THR A 61 2.12 -3.21 -12.01
C THR A 61 1.51 -3.97 -10.83
N SER A 62 2.33 -4.61 -10.01
CA SER A 62 1.90 -5.32 -8.81
C SER A 62 1.29 -4.36 -7.80
N ASN A 63 1.96 -3.25 -7.49
CA ASN A 63 1.47 -2.22 -6.58
C ASN A 63 0.12 -1.65 -7.04
N PHE A 64 0.00 -1.30 -8.33
CA PHE A 64 -1.25 -0.81 -8.90
C PHE A 64 -2.37 -1.85 -8.79
N THR A 65 -2.11 -3.09 -9.17
CA THR A 65 -3.10 -4.19 -9.12
C THR A 65 -3.54 -4.47 -7.68
N ASN A 66 -2.60 -4.47 -6.74
CA ASN A 66 -2.87 -4.65 -5.32
C ASN A 66 -3.70 -3.49 -4.76
N HIS A 67 -3.36 -2.24 -5.09
CA HIS A 67 -4.11 -1.06 -4.70
C HIS A 67 -5.57 -1.14 -5.16
N ILE A 68 -5.80 -1.42 -6.46
CA ILE A 68 -7.15 -1.53 -7.01
C ILE A 68 -7.94 -2.67 -6.37
N SER A 69 -7.30 -3.84 -6.19
CA SER A 69 -7.95 -5.00 -5.58
C SER A 69 -8.34 -4.74 -4.13
N HIS A 70 -7.44 -4.14 -3.34
CA HIS A 70 -7.69 -3.81 -1.94
C HIS A 70 -8.74 -2.71 -1.80
N LEU A 71 -8.73 -1.70 -2.66
CA LEU A 71 -9.74 -0.64 -2.69
C LEU A 71 -11.13 -1.21 -3.01
N SER A 72 -11.25 -2.08 -4.02
CA SER A 72 -12.53 -2.74 -4.36
C SER A 72 -13.05 -3.56 -3.19
N LEU A 73 -12.18 -4.39 -2.59
CA LEU A 73 -12.53 -5.19 -1.42
C LEU A 73 -13.01 -4.33 -0.25
N PHE A 74 -12.30 -3.24 0.03
CA PHE A 74 -12.68 -2.31 1.08
C PHE A 74 -14.03 -1.64 0.79
N GLN A 75 -14.27 -1.20 -0.44
CA GLN A 75 -15.53 -0.58 -0.83
C GLN A 75 -16.72 -1.55 -0.71
N GLU A 76 -16.58 -2.76 -1.22
CA GLU A 76 -17.61 -3.80 -1.13
C GLU A 76 -17.92 -4.14 0.33
N PHE A 77 -16.88 -4.33 1.14
CA PHE A 77 -17.02 -4.53 2.58
C PHE A 77 -17.73 -3.35 3.25
N PHE A 78 -17.27 -2.13 3.00
CA PHE A 78 -17.79 -0.93 3.64
C PHE A 78 -19.26 -0.71 3.31
N VAL A 79 -19.64 -0.84 2.04
CA VAL A 79 -21.04 -0.76 1.59
C VAL A 79 -21.87 -1.87 2.24
N GLY A 80 -21.35 -3.10 2.28
CA GLY A 80 -22.01 -4.23 2.94
C GLY A 80 -22.25 -3.99 4.43
N GLU A 81 -21.28 -3.41 5.13
CA GLU A 81 -21.38 -3.08 6.55
C GLU A 81 -22.33 -1.91 6.82
N VAL A 82 -22.27 -0.84 6.02
CA VAL A 82 -23.20 0.29 6.16
C VAL A 82 -24.65 -0.16 5.91
N ASN A 83 -24.90 -1.01 4.92
CA ASN A 83 -26.26 -1.48 4.61
C ASN A 83 -26.88 -2.40 5.68
N LYS A 84 -26.07 -2.95 6.60
CA LYS A 84 -26.58 -3.70 7.77
C LYS A 84 -27.13 -2.79 8.87
N ARG A 85 -26.87 -1.48 8.78
CA ARG A 85 -27.15 -0.48 9.80
C ARG A 85 -28.28 0.43 9.30
N ASP A 86 -29.37 0.53 10.07
CA ASP A 86 -30.62 1.17 9.65
C ASP A 86 -30.60 2.71 9.77
N ARG A 87 -29.68 3.27 10.54
CA ARG A 87 -29.54 4.73 10.72
C ARG A 87 -28.42 5.33 9.88
N LEU A 88 -27.65 4.51 9.18
CA LEU A 88 -26.56 4.95 8.31
C LEU A 88 -26.99 4.88 6.84
N SER A 89 -26.58 5.88 6.07
CA SER A 89 -26.73 5.86 4.61
C SER A 89 -25.37 5.92 3.96
N ILE A 90 -25.14 5.09 2.95
CA ILE A 90 -23.90 5.12 2.17
C ILE A 90 -23.64 6.49 1.54
N SER A 91 -24.71 7.24 1.22
CA SER A 91 -24.62 8.59 0.66
C SER A 91 -24.02 9.62 1.61
N SER A 92 -24.00 9.34 2.91
CA SER A 92 -23.39 10.21 3.93
C SER A 92 -21.88 10.02 4.05
N PHE A 93 -21.30 9.02 3.37
CA PHE A 93 -19.89 8.68 3.45
C PHE A 93 -19.17 8.95 2.13
N ASP A 94 -18.00 9.59 2.22
CA ASP A 94 -16.98 9.53 1.19
C ASP A 94 -16.11 8.28 1.41
N VAL A 95 -16.52 7.16 0.80
CA VAL A 95 -15.86 5.85 0.97
C VAL A 95 -14.38 5.90 0.55
N TYR A 96 -14.04 6.71 -0.45
CA TYR A 96 -12.64 6.87 -0.89
C TYR A 96 -11.83 7.62 0.17
N ARG A 97 -12.39 8.68 0.75
CA ARG A 97 -11.73 9.40 1.84
C ARG A 97 -11.55 8.52 3.06
N VAL A 98 -12.55 7.73 3.44
CA VAL A 98 -12.42 6.75 4.52
C VAL A 98 -11.26 5.79 4.21
N TYR A 99 -11.24 5.25 2.99
CA TYR A 99 -10.18 4.34 2.56
C TYR A 99 -8.79 4.95 2.64
N PHE A 100 -8.59 6.15 2.07
CA PHE A 100 -7.29 6.83 2.08
C PHE A 100 -6.88 7.35 3.46
N MET A 101 -7.86 7.64 4.34
CA MET A 101 -7.58 7.95 5.74
C MET A 101 -6.97 6.73 6.43
N VAL A 102 -7.54 5.54 6.21
CA VAL A 102 -7.00 4.29 6.78
C VAL A 102 -5.69 3.89 6.09
N PHE A 103 -5.63 3.85 4.76
CA PHE A 103 -4.50 3.32 3.98
C PHE A 103 -3.89 4.36 3.03
N PRO A 104 -3.19 5.38 3.55
CA PRO A 104 -2.64 6.47 2.72
C PRO A 104 -1.56 5.97 1.74
N GLY A 105 -0.77 4.97 2.14
CA GLY A 105 0.32 4.38 1.34
C GLY A 105 -0.10 3.32 0.32
N SER A 106 -1.41 3.07 0.15
CA SER A 106 -1.90 1.92 -0.63
C SER A 106 -1.43 1.90 -2.09
N LYS A 107 -1.19 3.07 -2.69
CA LYS A 107 -0.68 3.18 -4.07
C LYS A 107 0.75 2.64 -4.22
N ASP A 108 1.52 2.67 -3.15
CA ASP A 108 2.89 2.17 -3.09
C ASP A 108 2.95 0.70 -2.64
N GLY A 109 1.80 0.06 -2.48
CA GLY A 109 1.67 -1.31 -1.98
C GLY A 109 1.74 -1.41 -0.45
N ASP A 110 1.65 -0.29 0.26
CA ASP A 110 1.63 -0.26 1.72
C ASP A 110 0.20 -0.18 2.27
N PHE A 111 -0.21 -1.22 2.99
CA PHE A 111 -1.53 -1.34 3.61
C PHE A 111 -1.47 -1.21 5.14
N VAL A 112 -0.50 -0.45 5.65
CA VAL A 112 -0.44 -0.09 7.07
C VAL A 112 -1.38 1.10 7.35
N PRO A 113 -2.06 1.12 8.51
CA PRO A 113 -2.86 2.27 8.94
C PRO A 113 -2.05 3.56 9.02
N GLY A 114 -2.59 4.66 8.49
CA GLY A 114 -1.98 5.98 8.59
C GLY A 114 -1.98 6.56 10.01
N GLU A 115 -1.05 7.47 10.28
CA GLU A 115 -1.03 8.25 11.52
C GLU A 115 -2.29 9.12 11.67
N ASP A 116 -2.78 9.68 10.57
CA ASP A 116 -4.01 10.49 10.55
C ASP A 116 -5.23 9.70 11.04
N TYR A 117 -5.33 8.41 10.68
CA TYR A 117 -6.41 7.55 11.18
C TYR A 117 -6.29 7.30 12.68
N SER A 118 -5.08 7.07 13.17
CA SER A 118 -4.81 6.92 14.60
C SER A 118 -5.14 8.19 15.38
N TYR A 119 -4.81 9.36 14.82
CA TYR A 119 -5.17 10.67 15.37
C TYR A 119 -6.69 10.86 15.39
N PHE A 120 -7.39 10.54 14.30
CA PHE A 120 -8.85 10.56 14.25
C PHE A 120 -9.50 9.71 15.36
N LEU A 121 -9.06 8.46 15.54
CA LEU A 121 -9.60 7.60 16.61
C LEU A 121 -9.28 8.16 18.00
N THR A 122 -8.12 8.78 18.17
CA THR A 122 -7.76 9.47 19.41
C THR A 122 -8.72 10.62 19.70
N GLU A 123 -9.07 11.43 18.70
CA GLU A 123 -10.02 12.54 18.85
C GLU A 123 -11.45 12.06 19.16
N VAL A 124 -11.90 10.99 18.51
CA VAL A 124 -13.17 10.33 18.85
C VAL A 124 -13.17 9.86 20.31
N ASN A 125 -12.10 9.20 20.74
CA ASN A 125 -11.96 8.72 22.12
C ASN A 125 -11.88 9.87 23.12
N ASN A 126 -11.22 10.98 22.77
CA ASN A 126 -11.16 12.19 23.58
C ASN A 126 -12.55 12.80 23.77
N ALA A 127 -13.35 12.90 22.70
CA ALA A 127 -14.72 13.38 22.77
C ALA A 127 -15.60 12.49 23.66
N ILE A 128 -15.50 11.16 23.51
CA ILE A 128 -16.23 10.19 24.35
C ILE A 128 -15.80 10.32 25.82
N ASN A 129 -14.50 10.39 26.10
CA ASN A 129 -13.97 10.44 27.46
C ASN A 129 -14.34 11.74 28.17
N GLU A 130 -14.27 12.87 27.47
CA GLU A 130 -14.68 14.16 28.04
C GLU A 130 -16.18 14.17 28.37
N SER A 131 -17.01 13.61 27.50
CA SER A 131 -18.44 13.46 27.74
C SER A 131 -18.74 12.49 28.88
N ASN A 132 -18.05 11.34 28.94
CA ASN A 132 -18.14 10.38 30.04
C ASN A 132 -17.77 11.02 31.38
N ARG A 133 -16.69 11.81 31.41
CA ARG A 133 -16.23 12.53 32.59
C ARG A 133 -17.29 13.53 33.04
N LYS A 134 -17.79 14.38 32.14
CA LYS A 134 -18.82 15.37 32.46
C LYS A 134 -20.14 14.75 32.93
N PHE A 135 -20.50 13.58 32.41
CA PHE A 135 -21.71 12.86 32.79
C PHE A 135 -21.60 12.20 34.18
N THR A 136 -20.47 11.57 34.49
CA THR A 136 -20.30 10.76 35.71
C THR A 136 -19.82 11.57 36.92
N SER A 137 -18.95 12.57 36.71
CA SER A 137 -18.28 13.29 37.81
C SER A 137 -19.02 14.54 38.30
N GLY A 138 -20.14 14.92 37.68
CA GLY A 138 -20.82 16.18 37.98
C GLY A 138 -19.93 17.41 37.72
N SER A 139 -18.99 17.31 36.76
CA SER A 139 -18.07 18.39 36.39
C SER A 139 -18.82 19.68 36.04
N ILE A 140 -18.17 20.82 36.24
CA ILE A 140 -18.67 22.14 35.81
C ILE A 140 -17.86 22.60 34.58
N PRO A 141 -18.50 22.85 33.43
CA PRO A 141 -19.93 22.72 33.14
C PRO A 141 -20.37 21.23 33.03
N PRO A 142 -21.65 20.93 33.33
CA PRO A 142 -22.19 19.59 33.22
C PRO A 142 -22.22 19.12 31.76
N PHE A 143 -22.46 17.82 31.58
CA PHE A 143 -22.62 17.24 30.25
C PHE A 143 -23.66 17.99 29.43
N SER A 144 -23.24 18.47 28.24
CA SER A 144 -24.10 19.14 27.27
C SER A 144 -24.15 18.32 26.00
N TYR A 145 -25.35 17.81 25.68
CA TYR A 145 -25.60 17.03 24.48
C TYR A 145 -25.23 17.80 23.20
N GLN A 146 -25.57 19.08 23.10
CA GLN A 146 -25.27 19.90 21.92
C GLN A 146 -23.76 20.05 21.69
N GLN A 147 -22.99 20.22 22.77
CA GLN A 147 -21.53 20.28 22.69
C GLN A 147 -20.94 18.94 22.25
N HIS A 148 -21.42 17.84 22.84
CA HIS A 148 -21.00 16.49 22.46
C HIS A 148 -21.28 16.19 20.99
N GLN A 149 -22.52 16.45 20.55
CA GLN A 149 -22.93 16.23 19.16
C GLN A 149 -22.06 17.02 18.20
N THR A 150 -21.77 18.29 18.50
CA THR A 150 -20.90 19.13 17.66
C THR A 150 -19.49 18.53 17.57
N ALA A 151 -18.89 18.18 18.72
CA ALA A 151 -17.55 17.59 18.77
C ALA A 151 -17.45 16.28 17.98
N MET A 152 -18.44 15.39 18.12
CA MET A 152 -18.48 14.13 17.39
C MET A 152 -18.71 14.30 15.89
N ILE A 153 -19.60 15.22 15.49
CA ILE A 153 -19.81 15.54 14.06
C ILE A 153 -18.51 16.07 13.45
N ASP A 154 -17.78 16.93 14.16
CA ASP A 154 -16.49 17.45 13.68
C ASP A 154 -15.44 16.34 13.55
N CYS A 155 -15.37 15.41 14.50
CA CYS A 155 -14.51 14.23 14.42
C CYS A 155 -14.86 13.36 13.20
N PHE A 156 -16.14 13.01 13.03
CA PHE A 156 -16.59 12.17 11.93
C PHE A 156 -16.40 12.83 10.55
N ARG A 157 -16.42 14.15 10.48
CA ARG A 157 -16.09 14.89 9.25
C ARG A 157 -14.65 14.66 8.80
N MET A 158 -13.71 14.39 9.71
CA MET A 158 -12.31 14.14 9.37
C MET A 158 -12.14 12.93 8.46
N ILE A 159 -12.85 11.83 8.78
CA ILE A 159 -12.79 10.57 8.01
C ILE A 159 -13.71 10.56 6.78
N GLY A 160 -14.50 11.63 6.57
CA GLY A 160 -15.38 11.76 5.40
C GLY A 160 -16.83 11.36 5.65
N LEU A 161 -17.30 11.34 6.90
CA LEU A 161 -18.71 11.17 7.23
C LEU A 161 -19.37 12.54 7.45
N SER A 162 -20.42 12.81 6.68
CA SER A 162 -21.24 14.02 6.82
C SER A 162 -22.51 13.72 7.62
N LEU A 163 -22.58 14.23 8.84
CA LEU A 163 -23.77 14.16 9.70
C LEU A 163 -24.37 15.55 9.92
N GLN A 164 -25.68 15.60 10.06
CA GLN A 164 -26.42 16.80 10.46
C GLN A 164 -26.77 16.73 11.95
N HIS A 165 -27.11 17.88 12.53
CA HIS A 165 -27.70 17.91 13.86
C HIS A 165 -29.08 17.25 13.83
N VAL A 166 -29.26 16.24 14.66
CA VAL A 166 -30.51 15.49 14.84
C VAL A 166 -30.89 15.48 16.33
N PRO A 167 -32.12 15.07 16.70
CA PRO A 167 -32.50 14.91 18.11
C PRO A 167 -31.59 13.94 18.88
N LYS A 168 -31.59 14.09 20.22
CA LYS A 168 -30.71 13.35 21.13
C LYS A 168 -30.74 11.83 20.94
N LEU A 169 -31.93 11.25 20.90
CA LEU A 169 -32.12 9.81 20.78
C LEU A 169 -31.54 9.29 19.45
N ASP A 170 -31.90 9.94 18.35
CA ASP A 170 -31.46 9.57 17.01
C ASP A 170 -29.94 9.69 16.87
N PHE A 171 -29.34 10.76 17.41
CA PHE A 171 -27.90 10.94 17.35
C PHE A 171 -27.15 9.83 18.08
N PHE A 172 -27.63 9.40 19.24
CA PHE A 172 -26.98 8.33 19.99
C PHE A 172 -27.09 6.97 19.34
N GLU A 173 -28.17 6.71 18.59
CA GLU A 173 -28.29 5.53 17.73
C GLU A 173 -27.31 5.60 16.55
N ILE A 174 -27.25 6.74 15.85
CA ILE A 174 -26.31 6.95 14.74
C ILE A 174 -24.86 6.80 15.24
N GLU A 175 -24.50 7.48 16.31
CA GLU A 175 -23.17 7.42 16.91
C GLU A 175 -22.78 5.97 17.22
N ASN A 176 -23.66 5.21 17.89
CA ASN A 176 -23.40 3.78 18.16
C ASN A 176 -23.09 2.99 16.89
N GLN A 177 -23.89 3.20 15.84
CA GLN A 177 -23.69 2.50 14.57
C GLN A 177 -22.39 2.90 13.87
N VAL A 178 -21.99 4.17 13.96
CA VAL A 178 -20.69 4.63 13.43
C VAL A 178 -19.53 4.03 14.22
N LEU A 179 -19.59 4.05 15.55
CA LEU A 179 -18.52 3.49 16.38
C LEU A 179 -18.36 1.98 16.16
N ASP A 180 -19.48 1.25 16.05
CA ASP A 180 -19.49 -0.18 15.74
C ASP A 180 -18.95 -0.46 14.31
N LEU A 181 -19.25 0.41 13.34
CA LEU A 181 -18.67 0.33 12.00
C LEU A 181 -17.14 0.50 12.04
N LEU A 182 -16.63 1.50 12.78
CA LEU A 182 -15.19 1.72 12.95
C LEU A 182 -14.50 0.53 13.60
N GLU A 183 -15.10 -0.05 14.64
CA GLU A 183 -14.57 -1.24 15.30
C GLU A 183 -14.55 -2.45 14.35
N THR A 184 -15.59 -2.61 13.53
CA THR A 184 -15.65 -3.67 12.51
C THR A 184 -14.54 -3.48 11.47
N ILE A 185 -14.31 -2.27 10.98
CA ILE A 185 -13.21 -1.95 10.06
C ILE A 185 -11.86 -2.29 10.71
N ASN A 186 -11.63 -1.87 11.96
CA ASN A 186 -10.38 -2.12 12.68
C ASN A 186 -10.10 -3.61 12.87
N LYS A 187 -11.14 -4.41 13.16
CA LYS A 187 -11.01 -5.86 13.28
C LYS A 187 -10.72 -6.53 11.94
N SER A 188 -11.42 -6.12 10.88
CA SER A 188 -11.31 -6.76 9.57
C SER A 188 -10.04 -6.42 8.81
N PHE A 189 -9.56 -5.18 8.92
CA PHE A 189 -8.46 -4.69 8.08
C PHE A 189 -7.16 -4.37 8.84
N ILE A 190 -7.23 -4.15 10.16
CA ILE A 190 -6.08 -3.67 10.95
C ILE A 190 -5.65 -4.69 12.02
N GLY A 191 -6.43 -5.74 12.25
CA GLY A 191 -6.07 -6.82 13.19
C GLY A 191 -6.30 -6.49 14.67
N GLY A 192 -7.12 -5.48 14.98
CA GLY A 192 -7.63 -5.27 16.35
C GLY A 192 -6.61 -4.77 17.38
N HIS A 193 -5.62 -3.96 16.96
CA HIS A 193 -4.68 -3.32 17.88
C HIS A 193 -5.39 -2.47 18.96
N GLU A 194 -4.97 -2.60 20.22
CA GLU A 194 -5.60 -1.87 21.35
C GLU A 194 -5.54 -0.35 21.19
N SER A 195 -4.51 0.18 20.53
CA SER A 195 -4.38 1.62 20.26
C SER A 195 -5.47 2.18 19.34
N LEU A 196 -6.20 1.32 18.63
CA LEU A 196 -7.26 1.69 17.69
C LEU A 196 -8.64 1.30 18.22
N LYS A 197 -8.74 0.94 19.51
CA LYS A 197 -10.01 0.60 20.13
C LYS A 197 -10.81 1.87 20.42
N VAL A 198 -12.10 1.82 20.13
CA VAL A 198 -13.05 2.87 20.51
C VAL A 198 -13.49 2.64 21.97
N ASN A 199 -13.52 3.70 22.76
CA ASN A 199 -13.90 3.65 24.17
C ASN A 199 -15.40 3.46 24.38
N GLU A 200 -15.76 2.83 25.50
CA GLU A 200 -17.15 2.63 25.87
C GLU A 200 -17.83 3.94 26.26
N ARG A 201 -19.09 4.07 25.85
CA ARG A 201 -19.94 5.23 26.11
C ARG A 201 -20.74 5.04 27.39
N LEU A 202 -20.59 5.96 28.34
CA LEU A 202 -21.31 5.93 29.64
C LEU A 202 -22.50 6.90 29.67
N TYR A 203 -22.51 7.92 28.80
CA TYR A 203 -23.61 8.88 28.69
C TYR A 203 -24.80 8.32 27.90
N ARG A 204 -26.00 8.81 28.24
CA ARG A 204 -27.30 8.41 27.68
C ARG A 204 -28.22 9.61 27.48
#